data_AF-A0A947S556-F1
#
_entry.id   AF-A0A947S556-F1
#
_cell.length_a   1.000
_cell.length_b   1.000
_cell.length_c   1.000
_cell.angle_alpha   90.00
_cell.angle_beta   90.00
_cell.angle_gamma   90.00
#
_symmetry.space_group_name_H-M   'P 1'
#
loop_
_entity.id
_entity.type
_entity.pdbx_description
1 polymer ?
#
loop_
_entity_poly.entity_id
_entity_poly.type
_entity_poly.pdbx_seq_one_letter_code
_entity_poly.pdbx_strand_id
1 'polypeptide(L)'
;MVRPRIKRHLRFNPDVRYFKPQGIPMRHLEEVILDHDEVEAVKLYEVDGFDQKTAAKKMGISQPTFARTLASANKKIAEALIKGKAIRIG
;
A
#
# COMPACT_ATOMS: atom_id res chain seq x y z
N MET A 1 -23.42 -6.20 -5.63
CA MET A 1 -22.70 -7.16 -4.76
C MET A 1 -21.20 -6.88 -4.83
N VAL A 2 -20.53 -6.72 -3.68
CA VAL A 2 -19.06 -6.66 -3.64
C VAL A 2 -18.52 -8.07 -3.90
N ARG A 3 -17.74 -8.23 -4.96
CA ARG A 3 -17.08 -9.51 -5.27
C ARG A 3 -16.13 -9.86 -4.10
N PRO A 4 -16.20 -11.08 -3.52
CA PRO A 4 -15.31 -11.47 -2.44
C PRO A 4 -13.85 -11.25 -2.84
N ARG A 5 -13.08 -10.61 -1.96
CA ARG A 5 -11.64 -10.44 -2.18
C ARG A 5 -10.98 -11.82 -2.10
N ILE A 6 -10.23 -12.16 -3.14
CA ILE A 6 -9.42 -13.40 -3.18
C ILE A 6 -8.36 -13.30 -2.08
N LYS A 7 -8.10 -14.40 -1.36
CA LYS A 7 -6.98 -14.47 -0.40
C LYS A 7 -5.66 -14.16 -1.11
N ARG A 8 -4.82 -13.32 -0.50
CA ARG A 8 -3.53 -12.88 -1.07
C ARG A 8 -2.40 -13.29 -0.14
N HIS A 9 -1.23 -13.56 -0.69
CA HIS A 9 -0.03 -13.79 0.12
C HIS A 9 0.60 -12.45 0.47
N LEU A 10 0.68 -12.16 1.76
CA LEU A 10 1.33 -10.99 2.33
C LEU A 10 2.52 -11.50 3.13
N ARG A 11 3.73 -11.07 2.76
CA ARG A 11 4.99 -11.55 3.37
C ARG A 11 5.70 -10.44 4.12
N PHE A 12 5.44 -9.20 3.76
CA PHE A 12 5.96 -8.04 4.44
C PHE A 12 5.18 -7.78 5.72
N ASN A 13 5.91 -7.73 6.83
CA ASN A 13 5.39 -7.36 8.14
C ASN A 13 6.17 -6.13 8.62
N PRO A 14 5.59 -4.92 8.57
CA PRO A 14 6.30 -3.71 8.95
C PRO A 14 6.40 -3.56 10.47
N ASP A 15 7.62 -3.29 10.95
CA ASP A 15 7.86 -2.86 12.33
C ASP A 15 7.35 -1.43 12.58
N VAL A 16 7.46 -0.57 11.56
CA VAL A 16 6.96 0.82 11.58
C VAL A 16 5.64 0.90 10.84
N ARG A 17 4.57 1.24 11.56
CA ARG A 17 3.20 1.30 11.01
C ARG A 17 2.68 2.72 10.78
N TYR A 18 3.43 3.75 11.17
CA TYR A 18 3.02 5.14 11.04
C TYR A 18 4.15 5.99 10.46
N PHE A 19 3.82 6.78 9.45
CA PHE A 19 4.68 7.80 8.86
C PHE A 19 3.91 9.13 8.86
N LYS A 20 4.58 10.22 9.17
CA LYS A 20 3.91 11.53 9.25
C LYS A 20 4.87 12.68 8.91
N PRO A 21 4.35 13.85 8.52
CA PRO A 21 5.14 15.07 8.43
C PRO A 21 5.78 15.42 9.78
N GLN A 22 7.02 15.89 9.72
CA GLN A 22 7.76 16.31 10.90
C GLN A 22 7.14 17.60 11.49
N GLY A 23 7.16 17.72 12.83
CA GLY A 23 6.75 18.95 13.53
C GLY A 23 5.26 19.13 13.78
N ILE A 24 4.38 18.30 13.19
CA ILE A 24 2.93 18.39 13.38
C ILE A 24 2.44 17.26 14.30
N PRO A 25 1.75 17.54 15.43
CA PRO A 25 1.17 16.51 16.28
C PRO A 25 0.15 15.63 15.52
N MET A 26 0.14 14.32 15.78
CA MET A 26 -0.76 13.37 15.09
C MET A 26 -2.23 13.75 15.18
N ARG A 27 -2.68 14.25 16.34
CA ARG A 27 -4.06 14.70 16.56
C ARG A 27 -4.54 15.83 15.64
N HIS A 28 -3.63 16.50 14.92
CA HIS A 28 -3.96 17.56 13.96
C HIS A 28 -3.84 17.09 12.50
N LEU A 29 -3.47 15.83 12.26
CA LEU A 29 -3.25 15.29 10.93
C LEU A 29 -4.45 14.45 10.49
N GLU A 30 -4.88 14.65 9.25
CA GLU A 30 -5.66 13.62 8.55
C GLU A 30 -4.76 12.42 8.23
N GLU A 31 -5.35 11.24 8.16
CA GLU A 31 -4.64 10.00 7.86
C GLU A 31 -5.12 9.39 6.54
N VAL A 32 -4.18 8.82 5.79
CA VAL A 32 -4.48 7.82 4.77
C VAL A 32 -4.09 6.44 5.29
N ILE A 33 -4.92 5.45 5.00
CA ILE A 33 -4.67 4.07 5.40
C ILE A 33 -4.16 3.31 4.19
N LEU A 34 -2.90 2.87 4.25
CA LEU A 34 -2.38 1.88 3.31
C LEU A 34 -2.68 0.48 3.85
N ASP A 35 -3.49 -0.26 3.10
CA ASP A 35 -3.83 -1.63 3.43
C ASP A 35 -2.58 -2.53 3.31
N HIS A 36 -2.54 -3.63 4.05
CA HIS A 36 -1.37 -4.53 4.01
C HIS A 36 -1.04 -5.06 2.60
N ASP A 37 -2.05 -5.26 1.76
CA ASP A 37 -1.86 -5.70 0.38
C ASP A 37 -1.34 -4.59 -0.55
N GLU A 38 -1.69 -3.34 -0.27
CA GLU A 38 -1.12 -2.18 -0.94
C GLU A 38 0.37 -2.02 -0.62
N VAL A 39 0.75 -2.19 0.65
CA VAL A 39 2.15 -2.13 1.06
C VAL A 39 2.96 -3.27 0.47
N GLU A 40 2.44 -4.50 0.48
CA GLU A 40 3.10 -5.64 -0.18
C GLU A 40 3.30 -5.37 -1.68
N ALA A 41 2.30 -4.81 -2.36
CA ALA A 41 2.39 -4.50 -3.78
C ALA A 41 3.47 -3.45 -4.08
N VAL A 42 3.52 -2.36 -3.30
CA VAL A 42 4.56 -1.33 -3.41
C VAL A 42 5.94 -1.93 -3.15
N LYS A 43 6.08 -2.73 -2.09
CA LYS A 43 7.35 -3.38 -1.75
C LYS A 43 7.83 -4.29 -2.88
N LEU A 44 6.97 -5.15 -3.43
CA LEU A 44 7.35 -6.08 -4.49
C LEU A 44 7.73 -5.37 -5.80
N TYR A 45 7.04 -4.29 -6.15
CA TYR A 45 7.25 -3.60 -7.42
C TYR A 45 8.34 -2.53 -7.34
N GLU A 46 8.21 -1.58 -6.42
CA GLU A 46 9.08 -0.41 -6.33
C GLU A 46 10.40 -0.70 -5.58
N VAL A 47 10.39 -1.61 -4.60
CA VAL A 47 11.56 -1.89 -3.75
C VAL A 47 12.31 -3.14 -4.21
N ASP A 48 11.61 -4.26 -4.42
CA ASP A 48 12.23 -5.50 -4.87
C ASP A 48 12.49 -5.52 -6.39
N GLY A 49 11.91 -4.58 -7.15
CA GLY A 49 12.12 -4.43 -8.59
C GLY A 49 11.47 -5.53 -9.45
N PHE A 50 10.46 -6.26 -8.96
CA PHE A 50 9.76 -7.26 -9.76
C PHE A 50 8.82 -6.61 -10.77
N ASP A 51 8.69 -7.21 -11.96
CA ASP A 51 7.63 -6.84 -12.89
C ASP A 51 6.23 -7.19 -12.32
N GLN A 52 5.18 -6.56 -12.86
CA GLN A 52 3.81 -6.73 -12.36
C GLN A 52 3.30 -8.18 -12.42
N LYS A 53 3.72 -8.96 -13.42
CA LYS A 53 3.28 -10.35 -13.58
C LYS A 53 3.92 -11.22 -12.50
N THR A 54 5.21 -11.03 -12.24
CA THR A 54 5.97 -11.72 -11.19
C THR A 54 5.48 -11.35 -9.80
N ALA A 55 5.24 -10.06 -9.53
CA ALA A 55 4.71 -9.59 -8.26
C ALA A 55 3.27 -10.10 -8.01
N ALA A 56 2.40 -10.08 -9.03
CA ALA A 56 1.05 -10.64 -8.94
C ALA A 56 1.08 -12.15 -8.61
N LYS A 57 1.98 -12.91 -9.25
CA LYS A 57 2.18 -14.34 -8.96
C LYS A 57 2.61 -14.56 -7.51
N LYS A 58 3.54 -13.75 -6.98
CA LYS A 58 3.98 -13.83 -5.57
C LYS A 58 2.84 -13.58 -4.59
N MET A 59 1.98 -12.61 -4.88
CA MET A 59 0.79 -12.31 -4.08
C MET A 59 -0.37 -13.31 -4.29
N GLY A 60 -0.28 -14.23 -5.26
CA GLY A 60 -1.34 -15.20 -5.54
C GLY A 60 -2.58 -14.59 -6.21
N ILE A 61 -2.42 -13.51 -6.96
CA ILE A 61 -3.52 -12.75 -7.60
C ILE A 61 -3.28 -12.55 -9.09
N SER A 62 -4.32 -12.15 -9.83
CA SER A 62 -4.18 -11.81 -11.25
C SER A 62 -3.43 -10.49 -11.44
N GLN A 63 -2.69 -10.36 -12.54
CA GLN A 63 -1.96 -9.13 -12.88
C GLN A 63 -2.86 -7.87 -12.91
N PRO A 64 -4.08 -7.87 -13.47
CA PRO A 64 -4.96 -6.69 -13.41
C PRO A 64 -5.41 -6.34 -11.99
N THR A 65 -5.43 -7.32 -11.10
CA THR A 65 -5.75 -7.10 -9.68
C THR A 65 -4.57 -6.47 -8.96
N PHE A 66 -3.35 -6.97 -9.21
CA PHE A 66 -2.12 -6.37 -8.72
C PHE A 66 -1.97 -4.92 -9.18
N ALA A 67 -2.15 -4.65 -10.49
CA ALA A 67 -2.05 -3.32 -11.06
C ALA A 67 -3.02 -2.32 -10.38
N ARG A 68 -4.26 -2.74 -10.10
CA ARG A 68 -5.23 -1.91 -9.37
C ARG A 68 -4.83 -1.66 -7.92
N THR A 69 -4.31 -2.68 -7.23
CA THR A 69 -3.80 -2.54 -5.86
C THR A 69 -2.60 -1.57 -5.82
N LEU A 70 -1.64 -1.71 -6.73
CA LEU A 70 -0.48 -0.82 -6.82
C LEU A 70 -0.90 0.63 -7.14
N ALA A 71 -1.83 0.82 -8.09
CA ALA A 71 -2.34 2.15 -8.43
C ALA A 71 -3.08 2.81 -7.25
N SER A 72 -3.85 2.04 -6.49
CA SER A 72 -4.52 2.51 -5.26
C SER A 72 -3.48 2.94 -4.21
N ALA A 73 -2.46 2.11 -3.98
CA ALA A 73 -1.36 2.41 -3.07
C ALA A 73 -0.65 3.71 -3.44
N ASN A 74 -0.22 3.85 -4.70
CA ASN A 74 0.49 5.03 -5.20
C ASN A 74 -0.37 6.30 -5.10
N LYS A 75 -1.68 6.20 -5.34
CA LYS A 75 -2.61 7.34 -5.15
C LYS A 75 -2.65 7.78 -3.70
N LYS A 76 -2.74 6.86 -2.74
CA LYS A 76 -2.77 7.18 -1.30
C LYS A 76 -1.44 7.78 -0.82
N ILE A 77 -0.32 7.21 -1.26
CA ILE A 77 1.02 7.75 -0.97
C ILE A 77 1.14 9.18 -1.51
N ALA A 78 0.78 9.40 -2.77
CA ALA A 78 0.81 10.73 -3.38
C ALA A 78 -0.10 11.72 -2.64
N GLU A 79 -1.32 11.32 -2.28
CA GLU A 79 -2.22 12.18 -1.49
C GLU A 79 -1.60 12.57 -0.15
N ALA A 80 -0.98 11.63 0.56
CA ALA A 80 -0.35 11.93 1.84
C ALA A 80 0.83 12.88 1.70
N LEU A 81 1.69 12.66 0.71
CA LEU A 81 2.85 13.51 0.46
C LEU A 81 2.44 14.94 0.05
N ILE A 82 1.46 15.08 -0.85
CA ILE A 82 1.05 16.38 -1.38
C ILE A 82 0.19 17.17 -0.40
N LYS A 83 -0.71 16.50 0.34
CA LYS A 83 -1.61 17.18 1.29
C LYS A 83 -1.09 17.19 2.72
N GLY A 84 0.10 16.65 2.98
CA GLY A 84 0.70 16.60 4.32
C GLY A 84 -0.09 15.71 5.28
N LYS A 85 -0.61 14.57 4.83
CA LYS A 85 -1.32 13.60 5.69
C LYS A 85 -0.36 12.61 6.32
N ALA A 86 -0.75 12.04 7.45
CA ALA A 86 -0.07 10.87 7.98
C ALA A 86 -0.45 9.62 7.15
N ILE A 87 0.47 8.68 7.06
CA ILE A 87 0.25 7.35 6.49
C ILE A 87 0.22 6.36 7.65
N ARG A 88 -0.87 5.60 7.74
CA ARG A 88 -1.00 4.44 8.63
C ARG A 88 -1.01 3.17 7.80
N ILE A 89 -0.24 2.17 8.20
CA ILE A 89 -0.30 0.82 7.63
C ILE A 89 -1.27 -0.04 8.44
N GLY A 90 -2.29 -0.59 7.79
CA GLY A 90 -3.20 -1.60 8.34
C GLY A 90 -4.65 -1.32 8.02
#